data_AF-A0A9D9V9H2-F1
#
_entry.id   AF-A0A9D9V9H2-F1
#
_cell.length_a   1.000
_cell.length_b   1.000
_cell.length_c   1.000
_cell.angle_alpha   90.00
_cell.angle_beta   90.00
_cell.angle_gamma   90.00
#
_symmetry.space_group_name_H-M   'P 1'
#
loop_
_entity.id
_entity.type
_entity.pdbx_description
1 polymer ?
#
loop_
_entity_poly.entity_id
_entity_poly.type
_entity_poly.pdbx_seq_one_letter_code
_entity_poly.pdbx_strand_id
1 'polypeptide(L)'
;MPYKPKITPGQGLLLLIQHYQDDSNKVNQLKKLYLRGACDGDSCIDLCTFLIEEPLLDDYELVIDEHSINADPSRRYFETHLAYETLQYQLPNMALRTLRYFYSKSAALVDQNISEHKRKTINEVFKGECLEPSFQKKVNRQINAYIKRIKEGSIFQDLSEEAREKIKWLVRINYMGMVNGWRQTDMPINIYRTHDWFVNKGKISHTTEQLSTGNQHFGLMKSYMPLARNDKALASIPFTHVKSTEYNRFDSDSELVQACFQQLVHPFSNSISGLFLVQLRVLARLQQDNPKSPFTRSTDDFVQFIRLFLSTSLYYSGGHSLYEYMFVLKMAEVQEAFQGIPEFYDLDLADLFYHGNEAAFEIALQRTIHYNAQLLERRTLHYELLKGQHGFFKPPSPVGVDEIQLLDFDDRFANLRHQIS
;
A
#
# COMPACT_ATOMS: atom_id res chain seq x y z
N MET A 1 7.42 14.68 -34.90
CA MET A 1 6.45 13.65 -34.45
C MET A 1 5.43 14.31 -33.52
N PRO A 2 4.15 13.87 -33.53
CA PRO A 2 3.18 14.31 -32.54
C PRO A 2 3.65 13.95 -31.12
N TYR A 3 3.25 14.73 -30.13
CA TYR A 3 3.55 14.43 -28.74
C TYR A 3 2.75 13.23 -28.29
N LYS A 4 3.44 12.24 -27.71
CA LYS A 4 2.82 11.11 -27.05
C LYS A 4 2.99 11.26 -25.55
N PRO A 5 1.91 11.42 -24.76
CA PRO A 5 2.04 11.45 -23.31
C PRO A 5 2.62 10.13 -22.79
N LYS A 6 3.56 10.22 -21.85
CA LYS A 6 4.11 9.04 -21.17
C LYS A 6 3.08 8.44 -20.22
N ILE A 7 2.89 7.13 -20.30
CA ILE A 7 2.01 6.36 -19.42
C ILE A 7 2.72 5.13 -18.88
N THR A 8 2.39 4.74 -17.65
CA THR A 8 2.82 3.46 -17.06
C THR A 8 1.87 2.33 -17.45
N PRO A 9 2.23 1.05 -17.23
CA PRO A 9 1.31 -0.08 -17.34
C PRO A 9 -0.01 0.12 -16.58
N GLY A 10 0.06 0.64 -15.35
CA GLY A 10 -1.13 0.95 -14.55
C GLY A 10 -2.04 1.98 -15.22
N GLN A 11 -1.47 3.06 -15.76
CA GLN A 11 -2.25 4.07 -16.49
C GLN A 11 -2.84 3.53 -17.80
N GLY A 12 -2.10 2.66 -18.52
CA GLY A 12 -2.58 1.99 -19.74
C GLY A 12 -3.77 1.09 -19.46
N LEU A 13 -3.71 0.25 -18.41
CA LEU A 13 -4.84 -0.58 -17.99
C LEU A 13 -6.08 0.24 -17.64
N LEU A 14 -5.93 1.39 -16.99
CA LEU A 14 -7.07 2.28 -16.70
C LEU A 14 -7.73 2.83 -17.98
N LEU A 15 -6.94 3.18 -19.00
CA LEU A 15 -7.46 3.61 -20.30
C LEU A 15 -8.25 2.49 -20.98
N LEU A 16 -7.71 1.27 -20.97
CA LEU A 16 -8.37 0.10 -21.54
C LEU A 16 -9.65 -0.26 -20.80
N ILE A 17 -9.65 -0.22 -19.46
CA ILE A 17 -10.85 -0.47 -18.65
C ILE A 17 -11.96 0.51 -19.01
N GLN A 18 -11.61 1.80 -19.17
CA GLN A 18 -12.56 2.83 -19.57
C GLN A 18 -13.07 2.64 -21.01
N HIS A 19 -12.18 2.23 -21.93
CA HIS A 19 -12.53 1.98 -23.32
C HIS A 19 -13.47 0.77 -23.49
N TYR A 20 -13.19 -0.31 -22.78
CA TYR A 20 -13.95 -1.55 -22.82
C TYR A 20 -15.12 -1.59 -21.83
N GLN A 21 -15.55 -0.47 -21.26
CA GLN A 21 -16.55 -0.42 -20.18
C GLN A 21 -17.86 -1.22 -20.46
N ASP A 22 -18.21 -1.39 -21.74
CA ASP A 22 -19.40 -2.14 -22.18
C ASP A 22 -19.14 -3.65 -22.42
N ASP A 23 -17.89 -4.11 -22.38
CA ASP A 23 -17.48 -5.52 -22.44
C ASP A 23 -17.10 -6.02 -21.05
N SER A 24 -18.07 -6.62 -20.36
CA SER A 24 -17.90 -7.10 -18.98
C SER A 24 -16.77 -8.13 -18.84
N ASN A 25 -16.52 -8.95 -19.86
CA ASN A 25 -15.51 -10.01 -19.78
C ASN A 25 -14.11 -9.40 -19.86
N LYS A 26 -13.87 -8.53 -20.85
CA LYS A 26 -12.60 -7.80 -20.96
C LYS A 26 -12.34 -6.93 -19.74
N VAL A 27 -13.35 -6.21 -19.27
CA VAL A 27 -13.23 -5.36 -18.07
C VAL A 27 -12.84 -6.18 -16.85
N ASN A 28 -13.43 -7.35 -16.64
CA ASN A 28 -13.08 -8.20 -15.50
C ASN A 28 -11.65 -8.73 -15.60
N GLN A 29 -11.17 -9.08 -16.79
CA GLN A 29 -9.76 -9.45 -17.00
C GLN A 29 -8.81 -8.29 -16.69
N LEU A 30 -9.09 -7.10 -17.25
CA LEU A 30 -8.28 -5.89 -17.03
C LEU A 30 -8.28 -5.46 -15.56
N LYS A 31 -9.40 -5.59 -14.84
CA LYS A 31 -9.48 -5.32 -13.39
C LYS A 31 -8.59 -6.26 -12.59
N LYS A 32 -8.55 -7.55 -12.94
CA LYS A 32 -7.66 -8.54 -12.30
C LYS A 32 -6.20 -8.18 -12.55
N LEU A 33 -5.82 -7.87 -13.79
CA LEU A 33 -4.47 -7.44 -14.14
C LEU A 33 -4.08 -6.14 -13.42
N TYR A 34 -5.00 -5.18 -13.34
CA TYR A 34 -4.77 -3.93 -12.63
C TYR A 34 -4.55 -4.17 -11.14
N LEU A 35 -5.31 -5.06 -10.50
CA LEU A 35 -5.14 -5.35 -9.07
C LEU A 35 -3.89 -6.19 -8.78
N ARG A 36 -3.70 -7.30 -9.50
CA ARG A 36 -2.67 -8.32 -9.23
C ARG A 36 -1.33 -8.01 -9.89
N GLY A 37 -1.34 -7.44 -11.09
CA GLY A 37 -0.15 -7.33 -11.93
C GLY A 37 0.20 -8.62 -12.65
N ALA A 38 1.41 -8.67 -13.21
CA ALA A 38 1.99 -9.85 -13.84
C ALA A 38 2.52 -10.84 -12.79
N CYS A 39 1.60 -11.53 -12.10
CA CYS A 39 1.91 -12.40 -10.97
C CYS A 39 2.31 -13.83 -11.36
N ASP A 40 2.08 -14.22 -12.61
CA ASP A 40 2.36 -15.52 -13.20
C ASP A 40 2.60 -15.37 -14.71
N GLY A 41 2.98 -16.46 -15.38
CA GLY A 41 3.30 -16.44 -16.81
C GLY A 41 2.14 -15.98 -17.68
N ASP A 42 0.93 -16.47 -17.40
CA ASP A 42 -0.29 -16.16 -18.16
C ASP A 42 -0.65 -14.67 -18.01
N SER A 43 -0.69 -14.16 -16.78
CA SER A 43 -0.96 -12.73 -16.53
C SER A 43 0.12 -11.80 -17.10
N CYS A 44 1.37 -12.25 -17.19
CA CYS A 44 2.43 -11.52 -17.87
C CYS A 44 2.16 -11.41 -19.37
N ILE A 45 1.79 -12.52 -20.01
CA ILE A 45 1.44 -12.56 -21.44
C ILE A 45 0.22 -11.67 -21.70
N ASP A 46 -0.87 -11.86 -20.94
CA ASP A 46 -2.10 -11.08 -21.09
C ASP A 46 -1.85 -9.57 -20.95
N LEU A 47 -1.08 -9.17 -19.93
CA LEU A 47 -0.75 -7.77 -19.71
C LEU A 47 0.09 -7.20 -20.86
N CYS A 48 1.06 -7.94 -21.37
CA CYS A 48 1.86 -7.51 -22.53
C CYS A 48 0.99 -7.37 -23.78
N THR A 49 0.12 -8.34 -24.06
CA THR A 49 -0.81 -8.31 -25.19
C THR A 49 -1.70 -7.08 -25.12
N PHE A 50 -2.35 -6.82 -23.98
CA PHE A 50 -3.19 -5.63 -23.83
C PHE A 50 -2.42 -4.32 -23.98
N LEU A 51 -1.17 -4.23 -23.49
CA LEU A 51 -0.43 -2.97 -23.51
C LEU A 51 0.27 -2.68 -24.86
N ILE A 52 0.50 -3.69 -25.69
CA ILE A 52 1.25 -3.56 -26.95
C ILE A 52 0.32 -3.64 -28.17
N GLU A 53 -0.68 -4.51 -28.14
CA GLU A 53 -1.49 -4.81 -29.34
C GLU A 53 -2.76 -3.95 -29.45
N GLU A 54 -3.11 -3.20 -28.41
CA GLU A 54 -4.32 -2.38 -28.38
C GLU A 54 -4.10 -1.02 -29.07
N PRO A 55 -4.77 -0.73 -30.22
CA PRO A 55 -4.54 0.50 -30.98
C PRO A 55 -4.85 1.79 -30.23
N LEU A 56 -5.71 1.72 -29.20
CA LEU A 56 -6.00 2.84 -28.30
C LEU A 56 -4.72 3.42 -27.68
N LEU A 57 -3.72 2.57 -27.43
CA LEU A 57 -2.49 2.96 -26.75
C LEU A 57 -1.43 3.51 -27.70
N ASP A 58 -1.65 3.49 -29.02
CA ASP A 58 -0.71 3.99 -30.03
C ASP A 58 -0.40 5.48 -29.86
N ASP A 59 -1.31 6.26 -29.27
CA ASP A 59 -1.13 7.69 -29.01
C ASP A 59 -0.26 7.99 -27.77
N TYR A 60 0.20 6.97 -27.06
CA TYR A 60 0.97 7.10 -25.82
C TYR A 60 2.37 6.49 -25.93
N GLU A 61 3.26 6.93 -25.04
CA GLU A 61 4.58 6.31 -24.84
C GLU A 61 4.52 5.46 -23.56
N LEU A 62 4.54 4.13 -23.71
CA LEU A 62 4.54 3.22 -22.57
C LEU A 62 5.93 3.19 -21.92
N VAL A 63 5.99 3.53 -20.62
CA VAL A 63 7.22 3.50 -19.81
C VAL A 63 7.11 2.47 -18.70
N ILE A 64 8.03 1.50 -18.69
CA ILE A 64 8.02 0.34 -17.78
C ILE A 64 9.20 0.32 -16.79
N ASP A 65 9.99 1.38 -16.75
CA ASP A 65 11.10 1.47 -15.81
C ASP A 65 10.61 1.64 -14.36
N GLU A 66 11.42 1.17 -13.42
CA GLU A 66 11.11 1.17 -11.98
C GLU A 66 10.78 2.57 -11.44
N HIS A 67 11.45 3.62 -11.94
CA HIS A 67 11.21 4.98 -11.49
C HIS A 67 9.84 5.48 -11.95
N SER A 68 9.47 5.22 -13.21
CA SER A 68 8.16 5.58 -13.77
C SER A 68 7.02 4.83 -13.05
N ILE A 69 7.14 3.51 -12.88
CA ILE A 69 6.14 2.71 -12.14
C ILE A 69 6.02 3.20 -10.69
N ASN A 70 7.16 3.44 -10.03
CA ASN A 70 7.14 3.92 -8.65
C ASN A 70 6.56 5.34 -8.50
N ALA A 71 6.67 6.16 -9.54
CA ALA A 71 6.13 7.51 -9.60
C ALA A 71 4.69 7.58 -10.12
N ASP A 72 4.05 6.45 -10.44
CA ASP A 72 2.67 6.40 -10.92
C ASP A 72 1.68 6.96 -9.88
N PRO A 73 1.10 8.15 -10.13
CA PRO A 73 0.16 8.74 -9.20
C PRO A 73 -1.20 8.03 -9.23
N SER A 74 -1.60 7.44 -10.37
CA SER A 74 -2.90 6.79 -10.53
C SER A 74 -2.98 5.53 -9.67
N ARG A 75 -1.92 4.73 -9.67
CA ARG A 75 -1.84 3.52 -8.84
C ARG A 75 -1.84 3.84 -7.35
N ARG A 76 -1.05 4.82 -6.94
CA ARG A 76 -0.99 5.27 -5.53
C ARG A 76 -2.33 5.85 -5.08
N TYR A 77 -3.03 6.54 -5.97
CA TYR A 77 -4.38 7.04 -5.73
C TYR A 77 -5.36 5.88 -5.55
N PHE A 78 -5.34 4.90 -6.44
CA PHE A 78 -6.18 3.71 -6.37
C PHE A 78 -6.04 2.97 -5.05
N GLU A 79 -4.82 2.58 -4.66
CA GLU A 79 -4.62 1.82 -3.42
C GLU A 79 -5.01 2.63 -2.17
N THR A 80 -4.79 3.95 -2.20
CA THR A 80 -5.21 4.85 -1.12
C THR A 80 -6.74 4.89 -0.99
N HIS A 81 -7.45 5.09 -2.09
CA HIS A 81 -8.92 5.12 -2.10
C HIS A 81 -9.51 3.75 -1.84
N LEU A 82 -8.91 2.68 -2.34
CA LEU A 82 -9.32 1.31 -2.08
C LEU A 82 -9.25 1.01 -0.58
N ALA A 83 -8.19 1.41 0.11
CA ALA A 83 -8.09 1.27 1.55
C ALA A 83 -9.20 2.04 2.29
N TYR A 84 -9.49 3.28 1.89
CA TYR A 84 -10.57 4.06 2.51
C TYR A 84 -11.94 3.41 2.29
N GLU A 85 -12.28 3.10 1.04
CA GLU A 85 -13.59 2.56 0.67
C GLU A 85 -13.74 1.15 1.28
N THR A 86 -12.68 0.35 1.34
CA THR A 86 -12.70 -0.93 2.06
C THR A 86 -13.07 -0.75 3.52
N LEU A 87 -12.52 0.24 4.23
CA LEU A 87 -12.95 0.54 5.60
C LEU A 87 -14.44 0.93 5.64
N GLN A 88 -14.88 1.79 4.73
CA GLN A 88 -16.27 2.24 4.67
C GLN A 88 -17.25 1.06 4.51
N TYR A 89 -16.95 0.10 3.63
CA TYR A 89 -17.83 -1.02 3.30
C TYR A 89 -17.70 -2.23 4.23
N GLN A 90 -16.51 -2.48 4.81
CA GLN A 90 -16.26 -3.71 5.57
C GLN A 90 -16.40 -3.53 7.09
N LEU A 91 -16.24 -2.31 7.62
CA LEU A 91 -16.40 -2.06 9.05
C LEU A 91 -17.81 -2.37 9.60
N PRO A 92 -18.93 -2.18 8.86
CA PRO A 92 -20.24 -2.62 9.31
C PRO A 92 -20.29 -4.11 9.66
N ASN A 93 -19.59 -4.95 8.89
CA ASN A 93 -19.56 -6.41 9.06
C ASN A 93 -18.63 -6.86 10.21
N MET A 94 -17.79 -5.97 10.74
CA MET A 94 -16.89 -6.27 11.85
C MET A 94 -17.53 -5.92 13.19
N ALA A 95 -17.76 -6.92 14.05
CA ALA A 95 -18.33 -6.68 15.37
C ALA A 95 -17.29 -6.05 16.32
N LEU A 96 -17.67 -4.95 16.97
CA LEU A 96 -16.81 -4.22 17.91
C LEU A 96 -16.30 -5.11 19.06
N ARG A 97 -17.15 -6.03 19.55
CA ARG A 97 -16.79 -7.02 20.58
C ARG A 97 -15.63 -7.92 20.15
N THR A 98 -15.55 -8.25 18.87
CA THR A 98 -14.51 -9.13 18.32
C THR A 98 -13.15 -8.44 18.34
N LEU A 99 -13.11 -7.16 17.92
CA LEU A 99 -11.90 -6.33 18.01
C LEU A 99 -11.42 -6.16 19.45
N ARG A 100 -12.35 -5.87 20.38
CA ARG A 100 -12.05 -5.74 21.81
C ARG A 100 -11.53 -7.05 22.41
N TYR A 101 -12.16 -8.17 22.07
CA TYR A 101 -11.69 -9.50 22.48
C TYR A 101 -10.27 -9.75 22.00
N PHE A 102 -9.99 -9.56 20.71
CA PHE A 102 -8.67 -9.80 20.15
C PHE A 102 -7.60 -8.90 20.76
N TYR A 103 -7.91 -7.61 20.95
CA TYR A 103 -7.04 -6.70 21.68
C TYR A 103 -6.74 -7.20 23.09
N SER A 104 -7.77 -7.61 23.86
CA SER A 104 -7.58 -8.07 25.23
C SER A 104 -6.66 -9.29 25.33
N LYS A 105 -6.79 -10.23 24.38
CA LYS A 105 -5.92 -11.40 24.28
C LYS A 105 -4.49 -11.01 23.89
N SER A 106 -4.35 -10.11 22.91
CA SER A 106 -3.04 -9.59 22.49
C SER A 106 -2.34 -8.82 23.62
N ALA A 107 -3.09 -8.10 24.45
CA ALA A 107 -2.55 -7.37 25.61
C ALA A 107 -2.15 -8.31 26.75
N ALA A 108 -2.90 -9.40 26.97
CA ALA A 108 -2.55 -10.39 27.99
C ALA A 108 -1.19 -11.07 27.71
N LEU A 109 -0.83 -11.26 26.44
CA LEU A 109 0.51 -11.72 26.04
C LEU A 109 1.62 -10.75 26.47
N VAL A 110 1.30 -9.46 26.64
CA VAL A 110 2.23 -8.41 27.06
C VAL A 110 2.26 -8.25 28.58
N ASP A 111 1.13 -8.28 29.28
CA ASP A 111 1.06 -7.84 30.67
C ASP A 111 1.89 -8.68 31.67
N GLN A 112 2.28 -9.90 31.32
CA GLN A 112 3.04 -10.79 32.21
C GLN A 112 4.48 -10.34 32.50
N ASN A 113 5.10 -9.47 31.69
CA ASN A 113 6.54 -9.15 31.78
C ASN A 113 6.90 -7.71 31.33
N ILE A 114 6.02 -6.71 31.45
CA ILE A 114 6.36 -5.31 31.11
C ILE A 114 6.54 -4.46 32.36
N SER A 115 7.52 -3.56 32.32
CA SER A 115 7.70 -2.56 33.37
C SER A 115 6.49 -1.61 33.42
N GLU A 116 6.22 -1.07 34.61
CA GLU A 116 5.17 -0.07 34.83
C GLU A 116 5.33 1.14 33.89
N HIS A 117 6.58 1.55 33.65
CA HIS A 117 6.90 2.60 32.68
C HIS A 117 6.37 2.30 31.27
N LYS A 118 6.58 1.07 30.75
CA LYS A 118 6.05 0.68 29.43
C LYS A 118 4.52 0.62 29.44
N ARG A 119 3.90 0.17 30.53
CA ARG A 119 2.44 0.16 30.67
C ARG A 119 1.86 1.58 30.64
N LYS A 120 2.50 2.54 31.32
CA LYS A 120 2.17 3.96 31.26
C LYS A 120 2.28 4.48 29.82
N THR A 121 3.37 4.18 29.11
CA THR A 121 3.54 4.56 27.69
C THR A 121 2.39 4.08 26.82
N ILE A 122 2.03 2.80 26.91
CA ILE A 122 0.98 2.19 26.09
C ILE A 122 -0.36 2.90 26.34
N ASN A 123 -0.68 3.14 27.61
CA ASN A 123 -1.90 3.83 27.99
C ASN A 123 -1.95 5.27 27.45
N GLU A 124 -0.84 6.02 27.53
CA GLU A 124 -0.75 7.37 26.99
C GLU A 124 -0.88 7.42 25.46
N VAL A 125 -0.25 6.48 24.74
CA VAL A 125 -0.41 6.36 23.28
C VAL A 125 -1.89 6.15 22.92
N PHE A 126 -2.61 5.31 23.67
CA PHE A 126 -4.03 5.03 23.42
C PHE A 126 -5.01 6.12 23.82
N LYS A 127 -4.58 7.06 24.66
CA LYS A 127 -5.35 8.26 24.96
C LYS A 127 -5.34 9.26 23.81
N GLY A 128 -4.35 9.24 22.92
CA GLY A 128 -4.24 10.25 21.87
C GLY A 128 -3.97 11.66 22.42
N GLU A 129 -3.39 11.73 23.63
CA GLU A 129 -3.03 12.97 24.34
C GLU A 129 -1.53 13.26 24.21
N CYS A 130 -1.06 14.40 24.71
CA CYS A 130 0.36 14.77 24.63
C CYS A 130 1.24 13.71 25.33
N LEU A 131 2.18 13.11 24.59
CA LEU A 131 3.11 12.11 25.13
C LEU A 131 4.20 12.81 25.94
N GLU A 132 4.54 12.30 27.12
CA GLU A 132 5.70 12.84 27.83
C GLU A 132 6.98 12.68 27.00
N PRO A 133 7.95 13.62 27.12
CA PRO A 133 9.19 13.59 26.35
C PRO A 133 9.98 12.28 26.43
N SER A 134 9.93 11.59 27.57
CA SER A 134 10.57 10.29 27.80
C SER A 134 9.98 9.14 26.95
N PHE A 135 8.77 9.30 26.41
CA PHE A 135 8.04 8.28 25.64
C PHE A 135 8.09 8.48 24.11
N GLN A 136 8.88 9.46 23.62
CA GLN A 136 8.88 9.97 22.24
C GLN A 136 9.56 9.09 21.19
N LYS A 137 9.49 7.75 21.27
CA LYS A 137 9.84 6.93 20.10
C LYS A 137 8.97 7.38 18.93
N LYS A 138 9.57 7.55 17.74
CA LYS A 138 8.86 8.09 16.56
C LYS A 138 7.51 7.38 16.34
N VAL A 139 7.49 6.05 16.43
CA VAL A 139 6.25 5.27 16.24
C VAL A 139 5.15 5.55 17.27
N ASN A 140 5.48 5.81 18.54
CA ASN A 140 4.49 6.16 19.56
C ASN A 140 3.77 7.46 19.19
N ARG A 141 4.53 8.46 18.69
CA ARG A 141 3.97 9.74 18.21
C ARG A 141 3.04 9.52 17.02
N GLN A 142 3.40 8.65 16.08
CA GLN A 142 2.57 8.36 14.91
C GLN A 142 1.22 7.75 15.29
N ILE A 143 1.23 6.73 16.17
CA ILE A 143 0.00 6.05 16.61
C ILE A 143 -0.87 6.98 17.45
N ASN A 144 -0.26 7.72 18.37
CA ASN A 144 -0.96 8.71 19.19
C ASN A 144 -1.64 9.78 18.32
N ALA A 145 -0.90 10.34 17.33
CA ALA A 145 -1.45 11.29 16.36
C ALA A 145 -2.59 10.68 15.55
N TYR A 146 -2.50 9.39 15.17
CA TYR A 146 -3.58 8.74 14.43
C TYR A 146 -4.87 8.68 15.27
N ILE A 147 -4.76 8.18 16.50
CA ILE A 147 -5.89 8.09 17.43
C ILE A 147 -6.49 9.47 17.69
N LYS A 148 -5.64 10.49 17.90
CA LYS A 148 -6.07 11.88 18.09
C LYS A 148 -6.88 12.38 16.91
N ARG A 149 -6.40 12.20 15.68
CA ARG A 149 -7.09 12.64 14.47
C ARG A 149 -8.44 11.94 14.26
N ILE A 150 -8.52 10.65 14.56
CA ILE A 150 -9.80 9.91 14.51
C ILE A 150 -10.79 10.48 15.54
N LYS A 151 -10.33 10.79 16.76
CA LYS A 151 -11.17 11.37 17.83
C LYS A 151 -11.68 12.76 17.48
N GLU A 152 -10.81 13.60 16.94
CA GLU A 152 -11.14 14.98 16.52
C GLU A 152 -11.97 15.03 15.23
N GLY A 153 -12.14 13.90 14.54
CA GLY A 153 -12.79 13.87 13.24
C GLY A 153 -11.99 14.61 12.17
N SER A 154 -10.67 14.70 12.27
CA SER A 154 -9.82 15.28 11.20
C SER A 154 -9.39 14.25 10.14
N ILE A 155 -9.87 13.01 10.28
CA ILE A 155 -9.80 11.90 9.34
C ILE A 155 -11.07 11.06 9.51
N PHE A 156 -11.56 10.43 8.43
CA PHE A 156 -12.78 9.62 8.45
C PHE A 156 -14.04 10.39 8.90
N GLN A 157 -14.17 11.64 8.44
CA GLN A 157 -15.32 12.49 8.73
C GLN A 157 -16.64 11.88 8.27
N ASP A 158 -16.63 11.29 7.08
CA ASP A 158 -17.82 10.71 6.45
C ASP A 158 -18.25 9.35 7.05
N LEU A 159 -17.43 8.76 7.93
CA LEU A 159 -17.76 7.49 8.58
C LEU A 159 -18.65 7.71 9.81
N SER A 160 -19.42 6.69 10.20
CA SER A 160 -20.17 6.73 11.46
C SER A 160 -19.25 6.74 12.67
N GLU A 161 -19.77 7.18 13.84
CA GLU A 161 -19.02 7.13 15.09
C GLU A 161 -18.62 5.69 15.46
N GLU A 162 -19.50 4.72 15.22
CA GLU A 162 -19.21 3.30 15.44
C GLU A 162 -18.07 2.82 14.53
N ALA A 163 -18.07 3.20 13.25
CA ALA A 163 -16.98 2.86 12.33
C ALA A 163 -15.65 3.48 12.78
N ARG A 164 -15.65 4.77 13.17
CA ARG A 164 -14.46 5.41 13.75
C ARG A 164 -13.97 4.72 15.03
N GLU A 165 -14.88 4.26 15.88
CA GLU A 165 -14.53 3.47 17.06
C GLU A 165 -13.85 2.14 16.69
N LYS A 166 -14.38 1.41 15.71
CA LYS A 166 -13.76 0.17 15.20
C LYS A 166 -12.35 0.44 14.63
N ILE A 167 -12.16 1.53 13.89
CA ILE A 167 -10.83 1.94 13.40
C ILE A 167 -9.87 2.21 14.57
N LYS A 168 -10.30 2.93 15.62
CA LYS A 168 -9.47 3.13 16.82
C LYS A 168 -9.03 1.80 17.44
N TRP A 169 -9.90 0.79 17.47
CA TRP A 169 -9.51 -0.55 17.94
C TRP A 169 -8.53 -1.25 17.00
N LEU A 170 -8.70 -1.16 15.69
CA LEU A 170 -7.72 -1.69 14.73
C LEU A 170 -6.34 -1.04 14.90
N VAL A 171 -6.29 0.28 15.13
CA VAL A 171 -5.04 1.01 15.43
C VAL A 171 -4.41 0.54 16.74
N ARG A 172 -5.23 0.29 17.77
CA ARG A 172 -4.75 -0.25 19.06
C ARG A 172 -4.20 -1.67 18.91
N ILE A 173 -4.87 -2.51 18.12
CA ILE A 173 -4.43 -3.87 17.79
C ILE A 173 -3.07 -3.82 17.09
N ASN A 174 -2.93 -2.97 16.08
CA ASN A 174 -1.67 -2.75 15.36
C ASN A 174 -0.52 -2.38 16.30
N TYR A 175 -0.75 -1.40 17.18
CA TYR A 175 0.26 -1.03 18.17
C TYR A 175 0.57 -2.15 19.16
N MET A 176 -0.44 -2.92 19.58
CA MET A 176 -0.24 -4.06 20.48
C MET A 176 0.56 -5.18 19.81
N GLY A 177 0.39 -5.38 18.50
CA GLY A 177 1.28 -6.19 17.67
C GLY A 177 2.73 -5.74 17.87
N MET A 178 3.03 -4.46 17.61
CA MET A 178 4.38 -3.92 17.80
C MET A 178 4.97 -4.17 19.19
N VAL A 179 4.17 -3.96 20.23
CA VAL A 179 4.60 -4.17 21.63
C VAL A 179 4.93 -5.64 21.89
N ASN A 180 4.13 -6.57 21.36
CA ASN A 180 4.43 -8.01 21.40
C ASN A 180 5.72 -8.34 20.64
N GLY A 181 5.95 -7.69 19.49
CA GLY A 181 7.16 -7.87 18.68
C GLY A 181 8.47 -7.50 19.39
N TRP A 182 8.43 -6.73 20.48
CA TRP A 182 9.62 -6.45 21.30
C TRP A 182 10.11 -7.67 22.09
N ARG A 183 9.32 -8.75 22.18
CA ARG A 183 9.64 -9.98 22.91
C ARG A 183 10.07 -11.13 21.99
N GLN A 184 10.89 -10.82 20.97
CA GLN A 184 11.13 -11.67 19.79
C GLN A 184 11.39 -13.17 20.01
N THR A 185 11.77 -13.62 21.21
CA THR A 185 12.27 -14.98 21.49
C THR A 185 11.18 -16.07 21.52
N ASP A 186 9.93 -15.77 21.89
CA ASP A 186 8.97 -16.81 22.27
C ASP A 186 7.71 -16.87 21.37
N MET A 187 7.66 -16.02 20.32
CA MET A 187 6.52 -15.92 19.41
C MET A 187 6.76 -16.76 18.15
N PRO A 188 5.72 -17.41 17.56
CA PRO A 188 5.85 -18.20 16.33
C PRO A 188 6.35 -17.33 15.16
N ILE A 189 6.77 -17.96 14.05
CA ILE A 189 7.25 -17.28 12.82
C ILE A 189 8.40 -16.29 13.13
N ASN A 190 9.46 -16.77 13.76
CA ASN A 190 10.58 -15.92 14.21
C ASN A 190 11.67 -15.74 13.15
N ILE A 191 11.32 -15.09 12.04
CA ILE A 191 12.16 -15.04 10.83
C ILE A 191 12.92 -13.73 10.61
N TYR A 192 12.78 -12.75 11.52
CA TYR A 192 13.37 -11.41 11.37
C TYR A 192 14.89 -11.36 11.19
N ARG A 193 15.59 -12.39 11.68
CA ARG A 193 17.06 -12.45 11.70
C ARG A 193 17.62 -13.49 10.74
N THR A 194 16.77 -14.30 10.14
CA THR A 194 17.14 -15.50 9.37
C THR A 194 16.70 -15.42 7.92
N HIS A 195 15.65 -14.66 7.62
CA HIS A 195 15.14 -14.55 6.26
C HIS A 195 15.72 -13.34 5.53
N ASP A 196 16.26 -13.56 4.33
CA ASP A 196 17.03 -12.57 3.57
C ASP A 196 16.25 -11.28 3.31
N TRP A 197 14.96 -11.34 2.99
CA TRP A 197 14.12 -10.15 2.80
C TRP A 197 13.99 -9.23 4.02
N PHE A 198 14.18 -9.76 5.25
CA PHE A 198 14.22 -8.93 6.46
C PHE A 198 15.61 -8.42 6.79
N VAL A 199 16.66 -9.01 6.21
CA VAL A 199 18.05 -8.58 6.33
C VAL A 199 18.35 -7.53 5.26
N ASN A 200 18.14 -7.88 3.99
CA ASN A 200 18.19 -7.01 2.83
C ASN A 200 16.78 -6.52 2.45
N LYS A 201 16.40 -5.38 3.04
CA LYS A 201 15.06 -4.80 2.87
C LYS A 201 14.85 -4.08 1.54
N GLY A 202 15.88 -3.96 0.70
CA GLY A 202 15.81 -3.22 -0.56
C GLY A 202 15.44 -1.74 -0.42
N LYS A 203 15.68 -1.17 0.77
CA LYS A 203 15.28 0.19 1.11
C LYS A 203 16.48 1.05 1.42
N ILE A 204 16.51 2.23 0.83
CA ILE A 204 17.55 3.23 1.05
C ILE A 204 16.87 4.40 1.76
N SER A 205 17.09 4.52 3.07
CA SER A 205 16.57 5.67 3.81
C SER A 205 17.31 6.94 3.40
N HIS A 206 16.57 8.03 3.20
CA HIS A 206 17.19 9.34 3.04
C HIS A 206 18.07 9.64 4.27
N THR A 207 19.26 10.20 4.05
CA THR A 207 20.24 10.50 5.10
C THR A 207 19.64 11.34 6.24
N THR A 208 20.27 11.28 7.40
CA THR A 208 19.84 11.84 8.70
C THR A 208 19.44 13.32 8.73
N GLU A 209 19.63 14.08 7.64
CA GLU A 209 19.34 15.51 7.55
C GLU A 209 17.86 15.82 7.30
N GLN A 210 17.08 14.89 6.74
CA GLN A 210 15.63 15.09 6.51
C GLN A 210 14.81 14.39 7.61
N LEU A 211 14.69 15.05 8.77
CA LEU A 211 14.05 14.50 9.98
C LEU A 211 12.53 14.30 9.84
N SER A 212 11.89 14.99 8.90
CA SER A 212 10.46 14.90 8.59
C SER A 212 10.18 15.42 7.18
N THR A 213 9.43 14.68 6.38
CA THR A 213 8.70 15.23 5.23
C THR A 213 7.29 15.58 5.72
N GLY A 214 6.95 16.87 5.72
CA GLY A 214 5.57 17.30 5.92
C GLY A 214 4.76 16.79 4.73
N ASN A 215 3.78 15.93 4.99
CA ASN A 215 2.86 15.47 3.96
C ASN A 215 1.44 15.87 4.38
N GLN A 216 0.68 16.35 3.41
CA GLN A 216 -0.75 16.60 3.58
C GLN A 216 -1.57 15.44 3.03
N HIS A 217 -0.95 14.50 2.32
CA HIS A 217 -1.62 13.37 1.72
C HIS A 217 -1.63 12.15 2.65
N PHE A 218 -2.78 11.51 2.72
CA PHE A 218 -2.96 10.20 3.29
C PHE A 218 -2.57 9.12 2.28
N GLY A 219 -2.39 7.90 2.77
CA GLY A 219 -2.13 6.73 1.96
C GLY A 219 -0.81 6.79 1.21
N LEU A 220 -0.81 6.24 0.00
CA LEU A 220 0.38 6.09 -0.84
C LEU A 220 0.74 7.32 -1.66
N MET A 221 -0.08 8.36 -1.60
CA MET A 221 0.13 9.60 -2.34
C MET A 221 1.39 10.32 -1.84
N LYS A 222 2.24 10.74 -2.78
CA LYS A 222 3.43 11.56 -2.51
C LYS A 222 3.04 13.04 -2.44
N SER A 223 3.77 13.86 -1.70
CA SER A 223 3.40 15.26 -1.45
C SER A 223 3.24 16.12 -2.72
N TYR A 224 3.96 15.80 -3.79
CA TYR A 224 3.88 16.51 -5.07
C TYR A 224 2.75 16.02 -6.00
N MET A 225 2.10 14.90 -5.68
CA MET A 225 1.03 14.35 -6.52
C MET A 225 -0.24 15.16 -6.34
N PRO A 226 -0.88 15.62 -7.43
CA PRO A 226 -2.02 16.51 -7.29
C PRO A 226 -3.22 15.77 -6.70
N LEU A 227 -3.95 16.43 -5.81
CA LEU A 227 -5.25 15.99 -5.30
C LEU A 227 -6.24 17.15 -5.37
N ALA A 228 -7.52 16.83 -5.56
CA ALA A 228 -8.58 17.83 -5.43
C ALA A 228 -8.67 18.32 -3.98
N ARG A 229 -9.10 19.57 -3.78
CA ARG A 229 -9.18 20.18 -2.43
C ARG A 229 -10.12 19.45 -1.48
N ASN A 230 -11.12 18.77 -2.03
CA ASN A 230 -12.12 17.98 -1.32
C ASN A 230 -11.83 16.46 -1.39
N ASP A 231 -10.66 16.05 -1.89
CA ASP A 231 -10.31 14.63 -1.94
C ASP A 231 -10.12 14.07 -0.53
N LYS A 232 -10.66 12.88 -0.27
CA LYS A 232 -10.56 12.21 1.04
C LYS A 232 -9.10 11.95 1.44
N ALA A 233 -8.22 11.72 0.47
CA ALA A 233 -6.80 11.51 0.69
C ALA A 233 -6.03 12.80 1.02
N LEU A 234 -6.67 13.98 1.02
CA LEU A 234 -6.06 15.26 1.39
C LEU A 234 -6.47 15.67 2.80
N ALA A 235 -5.50 15.77 3.72
CA ALA A 235 -5.72 16.33 5.04
C ALA A 235 -5.96 17.85 4.98
N SER A 236 -6.76 18.40 5.89
CA SER A 236 -6.94 19.86 5.99
C SER A 236 -5.68 20.59 6.46
N ILE A 237 -4.84 19.92 7.27
CA ILE A 237 -3.61 20.47 7.84
C ILE A 237 -2.46 19.47 7.58
N PRO A 238 -1.29 19.93 7.07
CA PRO A 238 -0.10 19.10 6.92
C PRO A 238 0.32 18.46 8.23
N PHE A 239 0.90 17.26 8.16
CA PHE A 239 1.34 16.53 9.33
C PHE A 239 2.60 15.72 9.05
N THR A 240 3.31 15.37 10.11
CA THR A 240 4.56 14.63 10.01
C THR A 240 4.30 13.13 10.08
N HIS A 241 4.65 12.41 9.02
CA HIS A 241 4.74 10.96 9.08
C HIS A 241 6.12 10.53 9.56
N VAL A 242 6.16 9.43 10.30
CA VAL A 242 7.43 8.76 10.67
C VAL A 242 7.97 7.91 9.54
N LYS A 243 7.08 7.46 8.65
CA LYS A 243 7.35 6.67 7.44
C LYS A 243 6.37 7.09 6.34
N SER A 244 6.54 8.27 5.77
CA SER A 244 5.80 8.64 4.55
C SER A 244 6.29 7.78 3.38
N THR A 245 5.51 7.77 2.30
CA THR A 245 5.87 7.22 0.98
C THR A 245 7.12 7.84 0.36
N GLU A 246 7.57 8.98 0.89
CA GLU A 246 8.75 9.70 0.42
C GLU A 246 9.94 9.52 1.38
N TYR A 247 9.80 8.71 2.44
CA TYR A 247 10.85 8.55 3.45
C TYR A 247 12.00 7.64 2.98
N ASN A 248 11.73 6.72 2.06
CA ASN A 248 12.74 5.82 1.53
C ASN A 248 12.73 5.85 0.00
N ARG A 249 13.91 5.59 -0.56
CA ARG A 249 14.10 5.11 -1.93
C ARG A 249 14.22 3.59 -1.91
N PHE A 250 14.27 3.01 -3.11
CA PHE A 250 14.51 1.58 -3.31
C PHE A 250 15.94 1.34 -3.79
N ASP A 251 16.42 0.14 -3.49
CA ASP A 251 17.64 -0.45 -4.05
C ASP A 251 17.23 -1.42 -5.17
N SER A 252 17.53 -1.08 -6.42
CA SER A 252 17.15 -1.87 -7.61
C SER A 252 17.80 -3.24 -7.65
N ASP A 253 18.90 -3.44 -6.92
CA ASP A 253 19.60 -4.73 -6.89
C ASP A 253 19.00 -5.69 -5.85
N SER A 254 18.01 -5.24 -5.07
CA SER A 254 17.30 -6.08 -4.12
C SER A 254 16.25 -6.96 -4.79
N GLU A 255 16.30 -8.26 -4.52
CA GLU A 255 15.32 -9.23 -5.01
C GLU A 255 13.87 -8.82 -4.70
N LEU A 256 13.61 -8.26 -3.51
CA LEU A 256 12.27 -7.80 -3.12
C LEU A 256 11.79 -6.65 -4.03
N VAL A 257 12.68 -5.73 -4.37
CA VAL A 257 12.37 -4.57 -5.22
C VAL A 257 12.13 -5.03 -6.65
N GLN A 258 13.00 -5.92 -7.15
CA GLN A 258 12.83 -6.54 -8.48
C GLN A 258 11.50 -7.30 -8.56
N ALA A 259 11.19 -8.14 -7.57
CA ALA A 259 9.94 -8.88 -7.52
C ALA A 259 8.70 -7.96 -7.40
N CYS A 260 8.84 -6.75 -6.85
CA CYS A 260 7.81 -5.70 -6.88
C CYS A 260 7.60 -5.14 -8.27
N PHE A 261 8.66 -4.70 -8.95
CA PHE A 261 8.56 -4.05 -10.25
C PHE A 261 8.30 -5.03 -11.41
N GLN A 262 8.64 -6.31 -11.25
CA GLN A 262 8.25 -7.38 -12.18
C GLN A 262 6.73 -7.51 -12.34
N GLN A 263 5.95 -7.07 -11.35
CA GLN A 263 4.50 -7.05 -11.47
C GLN A 263 3.97 -5.92 -12.37
N LEU A 264 4.83 -4.97 -12.75
CA LEU A 264 4.61 -3.84 -13.67
C LEU A 264 3.63 -2.76 -13.19
N VAL A 265 2.70 -3.09 -12.32
CA VAL A 265 1.61 -2.17 -11.90
C VAL A 265 1.72 -1.70 -10.46
N HIS A 266 2.63 -2.26 -9.65
CA HIS A 266 2.70 -1.96 -8.22
C HIS A 266 3.86 -1.00 -7.89
N PRO A 267 3.62 0.05 -7.09
CA PRO A 267 4.67 0.95 -6.67
C PRO A 267 5.40 0.36 -5.45
N PHE A 268 6.65 0.75 -5.28
CA PHE A 268 7.41 0.48 -4.06
C PHE A 268 7.23 1.64 -3.07
N SER A 269 6.84 1.36 -1.83
CA SER A 269 6.75 2.41 -0.81
C SER A 269 7.91 2.36 0.18
N ASN A 270 8.32 1.17 0.62
CA ASN A 270 9.25 1.07 1.73
C ASN A 270 10.06 -0.22 1.80
N SER A 271 9.42 -1.38 1.89
CA SER A 271 9.97 -2.75 1.98
C SER A 271 8.85 -3.70 2.46
N ILE A 272 9.18 -4.97 2.70
CA ILE A 272 8.34 -5.95 3.39
C ILE A 272 7.87 -5.43 4.76
N SER A 273 6.58 -5.62 5.05
CA SER A 273 5.99 -5.07 6.27
C SER A 273 6.30 -5.90 7.51
N GLY A 274 7.37 -5.50 8.21
CA GLY A 274 7.69 -6.09 9.52
C GLY A 274 6.57 -5.93 10.54
N LEU A 275 5.79 -4.86 10.50
CA LEU A 275 4.63 -4.69 11.39
C LEU A 275 3.56 -5.75 11.11
N PHE A 276 3.27 -5.99 9.84
CA PHE A 276 2.29 -6.98 9.45
C PHE A 276 2.73 -8.38 9.87
N LEU A 277 4.01 -8.72 9.68
CA LEU A 277 4.57 -9.97 10.19
C LEU A 277 4.37 -10.11 11.70
N VAL A 278 4.64 -9.08 12.52
CA VAL A 278 4.39 -9.17 13.97
C VAL A 278 2.91 -9.45 14.25
N GLN A 279 2.00 -8.83 13.50
CA GLN A 279 0.57 -9.06 13.68
C GLN A 279 0.18 -10.50 13.36
N LEU A 280 0.77 -11.10 12.32
CA LEU A 280 0.60 -12.51 11.98
C LEU A 280 1.18 -13.43 13.07
N ARG A 281 2.34 -13.08 13.65
CA ARG A 281 2.89 -13.82 14.81
C ARG A 281 1.92 -13.83 15.99
N VAL A 282 1.27 -12.70 16.28
CA VAL A 282 0.25 -12.61 17.34
C VAL A 282 -0.97 -13.47 17.00
N LEU A 283 -1.47 -13.40 15.76
CA LEU A 283 -2.57 -14.25 15.31
C LEU A 283 -2.24 -15.74 15.46
N ALA A 284 -1.08 -16.17 14.96
CA ALA A 284 -0.63 -17.56 15.04
C ALA A 284 -0.50 -18.02 16.50
N ARG A 285 0.04 -17.17 17.38
CA ARG A 285 0.12 -17.50 18.82
C ARG A 285 -1.25 -17.69 19.44
N LEU A 286 -2.18 -16.79 19.17
CA LEU A 286 -3.54 -16.86 19.70
C LEU A 286 -4.33 -18.04 19.12
N GLN A 287 -4.03 -18.45 17.88
CA GLN A 287 -4.59 -19.65 17.27
C GLN A 287 -4.06 -20.93 17.93
N GLN A 288 -2.76 -20.98 18.27
CA GLN A 288 -2.19 -22.09 19.05
C GLN A 288 -2.84 -22.22 20.43
N ASP A 289 -3.08 -21.08 21.11
CA ASP A 289 -3.73 -21.06 22.42
C ASP A 289 -5.25 -21.34 22.33
N ASN A 290 -5.90 -20.97 21.22
CA ASN A 290 -7.30 -21.24 20.94
C ASN A 290 -7.57 -21.33 19.41
N PRO A 291 -7.71 -22.55 18.86
CA PRO A 291 -7.96 -22.75 17.42
C PRO A 291 -9.26 -22.09 16.91
N LYS A 292 -10.22 -21.82 17.80
CA LYS A 292 -11.49 -21.15 17.49
C LYS A 292 -11.42 -19.63 17.72
N SER A 293 -10.22 -19.04 17.70
CA SER A 293 -10.05 -17.59 17.76
C SER A 293 -10.84 -16.91 16.64
N PRO A 294 -11.55 -15.80 16.91
CA PRO A 294 -12.50 -15.23 15.95
C PRO A 294 -11.93 -14.88 14.57
N PHE A 295 -10.62 -14.64 14.44
CA PHE A 295 -9.97 -14.27 13.18
C PHE A 295 -9.21 -15.40 12.49
N THR A 296 -9.23 -16.60 13.05
CA THR A 296 -8.54 -17.79 12.47
C THR A 296 -9.46 -19.00 12.42
N ARG A 297 -10.77 -18.83 12.65
CA ARG A 297 -11.75 -19.93 12.64
C ARG A 297 -12.17 -20.34 11.22
N SER A 298 -12.02 -19.44 10.25
CA SER A 298 -12.33 -19.64 8.83
C SER A 298 -11.49 -18.69 7.97
N THR A 299 -11.43 -18.98 6.67
CA THR A 299 -10.78 -18.14 5.65
C THR A 299 -11.43 -16.76 5.60
N ASP A 300 -12.76 -16.68 5.62
CA ASP A 300 -13.50 -15.40 5.59
C ASP A 300 -13.15 -14.50 6.77
N ASP A 301 -13.05 -15.04 7.98
CA ASP A 301 -12.70 -14.24 9.16
C ASP A 301 -11.26 -13.74 9.10
N PHE A 302 -10.36 -14.57 8.57
CA PHE A 302 -8.98 -14.21 8.36
C PHE A 302 -8.88 -13.09 7.33
N VAL A 303 -9.46 -13.29 6.15
CA VAL A 303 -9.52 -12.29 5.06
C VAL A 303 -10.13 -10.99 5.56
N GLN A 304 -11.25 -11.03 6.29
CA GLN A 304 -11.89 -9.83 6.82
C GLN A 304 -10.98 -9.08 7.80
N PHE A 305 -10.29 -9.79 8.71
CA PHE A 305 -9.36 -9.16 9.64
C PHE A 305 -8.18 -8.51 8.91
N ILE A 306 -7.52 -9.25 8.02
CA ILE A 306 -6.36 -8.77 7.28
C ILE A 306 -6.73 -7.58 6.41
N ARG A 307 -7.82 -7.67 5.64
CA ARG A 307 -8.33 -6.59 4.80
C ARG A 307 -8.52 -5.29 5.59
N LEU A 308 -9.17 -5.34 6.74
CA LEU A 308 -9.39 -4.18 7.61
C LEU A 308 -8.10 -3.67 8.25
N PHE A 309 -7.23 -4.58 8.69
CA PHE A 309 -5.93 -4.25 9.29
C PHE A 309 -5.01 -3.53 8.30
N LEU A 310 -4.88 -4.07 7.09
CA LEU A 310 -4.09 -3.51 6.01
C LEU A 310 -4.65 -2.17 5.56
N SER A 311 -5.97 -2.08 5.34
CA SER A 311 -6.62 -0.82 4.95
C SER A 311 -6.42 0.30 5.98
N THR A 312 -6.54 -0.03 7.26
CA THR A 312 -6.31 0.92 8.37
C THR A 312 -4.86 1.42 8.38
N SER A 313 -3.91 0.55 8.08
CA SER A 313 -2.47 0.83 8.11
C SER A 313 -2.02 1.61 6.88
N LEU A 314 -2.47 1.18 5.69
CA LEU A 314 -2.17 1.82 4.41
C LEU A 314 -2.72 3.23 4.41
N TYR A 315 -4.03 3.41 4.67
CA TYR A 315 -4.66 4.71 4.52
C TYR A 315 -4.01 5.82 5.36
N TYR A 316 -3.62 5.53 6.61
CA TYR A 316 -3.03 6.57 7.44
C TYR A 316 -1.55 6.79 7.20
N SER A 317 -0.78 5.72 6.99
CA SER A 317 0.69 5.83 6.98
C SER A 317 1.30 5.86 5.59
N GLY A 318 0.67 5.19 4.62
CA GLY A 318 1.28 4.93 3.31
C GLY A 318 2.53 4.05 3.39
N GLY A 319 2.81 3.44 4.53
CA GLY A 319 4.13 2.86 4.78
C GLY A 319 4.47 1.66 3.91
N HIS A 320 3.50 1.06 3.21
CA HIS A 320 3.63 -0.12 2.36
C HIS A 320 2.48 -0.12 1.34
N SER A 321 2.75 -0.53 0.09
CA SER A 321 1.73 -0.86 -0.90
C SER A 321 1.02 -2.17 -0.57
N LEU A 322 -0.11 -2.43 -1.23
CA LEU A 322 -0.84 -3.69 -1.08
C LEU A 322 0.03 -4.90 -1.43
N TYR A 323 0.85 -4.78 -2.46
CA TYR A 323 1.77 -5.84 -2.86
C TYR A 323 2.88 -6.08 -1.80
N GLU A 324 3.44 -5.02 -1.22
CA GLU A 324 4.40 -5.13 -0.11
C GLU A 324 3.82 -5.83 1.13
N TYR A 325 2.51 -5.68 1.38
CA TYR A 325 1.83 -6.46 2.40
C TYR A 325 1.62 -7.92 2.00
N MET A 326 1.25 -8.18 0.75
CA MET A 326 1.02 -9.52 0.23
C MET A 326 2.26 -10.40 0.29
N PHE A 327 3.45 -9.84 0.07
CA PHE A 327 4.71 -10.57 0.22
C PHE A 327 4.85 -11.29 1.57
N VAL A 328 4.36 -10.67 2.66
CA VAL A 328 4.44 -11.27 3.99
C VAL A 328 3.57 -12.53 4.07
N LEU A 329 2.39 -12.53 3.44
CA LEU A 329 1.52 -13.70 3.43
C LEU A 329 2.12 -14.85 2.63
N LYS A 330 2.82 -14.55 1.53
CA LYS A 330 3.43 -15.57 0.65
C LYS A 330 4.69 -16.23 1.22
N MET A 331 5.19 -15.80 2.38
CA MET A 331 6.38 -16.39 3.00
C MET A 331 6.10 -17.81 3.49
N ALA A 332 7.03 -18.74 3.24
CA ALA A 332 6.86 -20.15 3.58
C ALA A 332 6.52 -20.38 5.06
N GLU A 333 7.17 -19.67 5.98
CA GLU A 333 6.93 -19.82 7.42
C GLU A 333 5.60 -19.23 7.87
N VAL A 334 5.06 -18.26 7.13
CA VAL A 334 3.71 -17.73 7.36
C VAL A 334 2.68 -18.71 6.82
N GLN A 335 2.91 -19.23 5.61
CA GLN A 335 2.10 -20.27 4.98
C GLN A 335 1.97 -21.51 5.86
N GLU A 336 3.08 -22.02 6.39
CA GLU A 336 3.09 -23.15 7.31
C GLU A 336 2.33 -22.87 8.61
N ALA A 337 2.46 -21.67 9.18
CA ALA A 337 1.81 -21.32 10.43
C ALA A 337 0.28 -21.25 10.33
N PHE A 338 -0.25 -21.00 9.14
CA PHE A 338 -1.69 -20.88 8.89
C PHE A 338 -2.26 -21.99 8.00
N GLN A 339 -1.52 -23.08 7.76
CA GLN A 339 -1.94 -24.23 6.94
C GLN A 339 -3.27 -24.88 7.38
N GLY A 340 -3.68 -24.68 8.65
CA GLY A 340 -4.95 -25.14 9.18
C GLY A 340 -6.16 -24.31 8.76
N ILE A 341 -5.96 -23.18 8.09
CA ILE A 341 -7.02 -22.35 7.48
C ILE A 341 -7.18 -22.82 6.02
N PRO A 342 -8.38 -23.27 5.60
CA PRO A 342 -8.62 -23.70 4.22
C PRO A 342 -8.22 -22.63 3.20
N GLU A 343 -7.63 -23.04 2.09
CA GLU A 343 -7.31 -22.16 0.94
C GLU A 343 -6.35 -21.00 1.27
N PHE A 344 -5.69 -21.03 2.44
CA PHE A 344 -4.76 -19.97 2.85
C PHE A 344 -3.58 -19.80 1.86
N TYR A 345 -3.13 -20.90 1.25
CA TYR A 345 -2.04 -20.92 0.28
C TYR A 345 -2.35 -20.18 -1.02
N ASP A 346 -3.63 -20.11 -1.37
CA ASP A 346 -4.08 -19.52 -2.63
C ASP A 346 -4.45 -18.03 -2.48
N LEU A 347 -4.41 -17.50 -1.25
CA LEU A 347 -4.80 -16.11 -0.96
C LEU A 347 -3.93 -15.11 -1.72
N ASP A 348 -4.59 -14.27 -2.51
CA ASP A 348 -3.98 -13.21 -3.28
C ASP A 348 -4.62 -11.83 -3.04
N LEU A 349 -4.25 -10.84 -3.86
CA LEU A 349 -4.80 -9.49 -3.77
C LEU A 349 -6.28 -9.42 -4.16
N ALA A 350 -6.76 -10.26 -5.07
CA ALA A 350 -8.16 -10.35 -5.43
C ALA A 350 -8.99 -10.91 -4.27
N ASP A 351 -8.51 -11.94 -3.57
CA ASP A 351 -9.20 -12.46 -2.37
C ASP A 351 -9.28 -11.39 -1.28
N LEU A 352 -8.19 -10.64 -1.07
CA LEU A 352 -8.15 -9.63 -0.03
C LEU A 352 -8.88 -8.33 -0.37
N PHE A 353 -8.99 -7.92 -1.64
CA PHE A 353 -9.47 -6.57 -1.98
C PHE A 353 -10.50 -6.48 -3.10
N TYR A 354 -10.83 -7.60 -3.75
CA TYR A 354 -11.90 -7.67 -4.75
C TYR A 354 -13.06 -8.55 -4.28
N HIS A 355 -12.84 -9.83 -4.00
CA HIS A 355 -13.89 -10.78 -3.64
C HIS A 355 -14.56 -10.44 -2.31
N GLY A 356 -15.87 -10.22 -2.34
CA GLY A 356 -16.63 -9.73 -1.18
C GLY A 356 -16.28 -8.28 -0.78
N ASN A 357 -15.64 -7.51 -1.67
CA ASN A 357 -15.27 -6.11 -1.52
C ASN A 357 -15.49 -5.30 -2.81
N GLU A 358 -16.28 -5.83 -3.73
CA GLU A 358 -16.44 -5.36 -5.10
C GLU A 358 -16.92 -3.91 -5.12
N ALA A 359 -17.88 -3.54 -4.27
CA ALA A 359 -18.38 -2.16 -4.20
C ALA A 359 -17.28 -1.14 -3.85
N ALA A 360 -16.41 -1.46 -2.90
CA ALA A 360 -15.28 -0.60 -2.54
C ALA A 360 -14.26 -0.52 -3.68
N PHE A 361 -13.99 -1.67 -4.32
CA PHE A 361 -13.10 -1.77 -5.47
C PHE A 361 -13.58 -0.92 -6.65
N GLU A 362 -14.85 -1.07 -7.06
CA GLU A 362 -15.43 -0.34 -8.18
C GLU A 362 -15.40 1.17 -7.94
N ILE A 363 -15.73 1.63 -6.73
CA ILE A 363 -15.69 3.06 -6.40
C ILE A 363 -14.26 3.60 -6.48
N ALA A 364 -13.29 2.89 -5.89
CA ALA A 364 -11.89 3.29 -5.96
C ALA A 364 -11.38 3.33 -7.40
N LEU A 365 -11.73 2.31 -8.20
CA LEU A 365 -11.35 2.21 -9.60
C LEU A 365 -11.94 3.36 -10.43
N GLN A 366 -13.24 3.62 -10.33
CA GLN A 366 -13.91 4.69 -11.08
C GLN A 366 -13.34 6.08 -10.73
N ARG A 367 -13.07 6.35 -9.45
CA ARG A 367 -12.37 7.58 -9.06
C ARG A 367 -10.97 7.66 -9.65
N THR A 368 -10.27 6.53 -9.72
CA THR A 368 -8.91 6.48 -10.27
C THR A 368 -8.91 6.69 -11.78
N ILE A 369 -9.87 6.12 -12.51
CA ILE A 369 -10.03 6.36 -13.95
C ILE A 369 -10.25 7.85 -14.21
N HIS A 370 -11.15 8.49 -13.46
CA HIS A 370 -11.39 9.93 -13.56
C HIS A 370 -10.13 10.75 -13.22
N TYR A 371 -9.45 10.39 -12.14
CA TYR A 371 -8.20 11.03 -11.72
C TYR A 371 -7.09 10.89 -12.79
N ASN A 372 -6.96 9.72 -13.42
CA ASN A 372 -6.00 9.46 -14.48
C ASN A 372 -6.30 10.30 -15.72
N ALA A 373 -7.56 10.41 -16.13
CA ALA A 373 -7.96 11.27 -17.25
C ALA A 373 -7.52 12.73 -17.02
N GLN A 374 -7.80 13.28 -15.84
CA GLN A 374 -7.38 14.64 -15.48
C GLN A 374 -5.86 14.82 -15.47
N LEU A 375 -5.10 13.81 -15.04
CA LEU A 375 -3.65 13.85 -15.07
C LEU A 375 -3.11 13.90 -16.50
N LEU A 376 -3.65 13.09 -17.40
CA LEU A 376 -3.24 13.05 -18.80
C LEU A 376 -3.60 14.35 -19.51
N GLU A 377 -4.81 14.87 -19.31
CA GLU A 377 -5.22 16.19 -19.84
C GLU A 377 -4.28 17.30 -19.38
N ARG A 378 -3.90 17.32 -18.10
CA ARG A 378 -2.95 18.31 -17.57
C ARG A 378 -1.56 18.19 -18.19
N ARG A 379 -1.08 16.97 -18.46
CA ARG A 379 0.20 16.74 -19.14
C ARG A 379 0.15 17.26 -20.59
N THR A 380 -0.92 16.97 -21.31
CA THR A 380 -1.14 17.45 -22.67
C THR A 380 -1.21 18.98 -22.72
N LEU A 381 -2.02 19.61 -21.87
CA LEU A 381 -2.11 21.07 -21.79
C LEU A 381 -0.77 21.72 -21.44
N HIS A 382 -0.04 21.17 -20.48
CA HIS A 382 1.28 21.70 -20.10
C HIS A 382 2.24 21.67 -21.29
N TYR A 383 2.24 20.58 -22.06
CA TYR A 383 3.07 20.45 -23.25
C TYR A 383 2.67 21.44 -24.36
N GLU A 384 1.37 21.62 -24.61
CA GLU A 384 0.87 22.61 -25.56
C GLU A 384 1.27 24.04 -25.18
N LEU A 385 1.20 24.38 -23.88
CA LEU A 385 1.63 25.68 -23.37
C LEU A 385 3.14 25.89 -23.57
N LEU A 386 3.98 24.88 -23.30
CA LEU A 386 5.42 24.97 -23.53
C LEU A 386 5.75 25.16 -25.02
N LYS A 387 5.04 24.47 -25.92
CA LYS A 387 5.17 24.69 -27.36
C LYS A 387 4.73 26.09 -27.79
N GLY A 388 3.60 26.56 -27.28
CA GLY A 388 3.07 27.91 -27.56
C GLY A 388 3.96 29.03 -27.02
N GLN A 389 4.73 28.78 -25.96
CA GLN A 389 5.70 29.72 -25.38
C GLN A 389 7.02 29.84 -26.15
N HIS A 390 7.30 28.99 -27.15
CA HIS A 390 8.44 29.17 -28.05
C HIS A 390 8.34 30.42 -28.95
N GLY A 391 7.26 31.21 -28.85
CA GLY A 391 7.19 32.58 -29.37
C GLY A 391 7.63 33.69 -28.39
N PHE A 392 7.73 33.44 -27.08
CA PHE A 392 7.94 34.53 -26.10
C PHE A 392 8.84 34.23 -24.89
N PHE A 393 9.27 33.00 -24.62
CA PHE A 393 10.19 32.72 -23.51
C PHE A 393 11.24 31.67 -23.87
N LYS A 394 12.52 32.08 -23.82
CA LYS A 394 13.64 31.14 -23.63
C LYS A 394 13.72 30.81 -22.13
N PRO A 395 13.47 29.57 -21.70
CA PRO A 395 13.81 29.18 -20.34
C PRO A 395 15.35 29.20 -20.18
N PRO A 396 15.87 29.49 -18.97
CA PRO A 396 17.30 29.35 -18.71
C PRO A 396 17.70 27.88 -18.86
N SER A 397 18.87 27.65 -19.45
CA SER A 397 19.43 26.30 -19.68
C SER A 397 19.46 25.49 -18.37
N PRO A 398 19.05 24.21 -18.38
CA PRO A 398 19.25 23.35 -17.24
C PRO A 398 20.74 23.13 -17.04
N VAL A 399 21.24 23.53 -15.87
CA VAL A 399 22.57 23.15 -15.38
C VAL A 399 22.53 21.66 -15.04
N GLY A 400 23.34 20.88 -15.74
CA GLY A 400 23.81 19.55 -15.34
C GLY A 400 22.72 18.50 -15.09
N VAL A 401 22.17 17.93 -16.16
CA VAL A 401 21.66 16.55 -16.11
C VAL A 401 22.51 15.77 -17.09
N ASP A 402 23.44 14.97 -16.55
CA ASP A 402 24.24 14.05 -17.34
C ASP A 402 23.30 13.12 -18.13
N GLU A 403 23.63 12.93 -19.40
CA GLU A 403 22.93 12.05 -20.33
C GLU A 403 22.76 10.65 -19.73
N ILE A 404 21.53 10.32 -19.33
CA ILE A 404 21.16 8.94 -19.05
C ILE A 404 21.19 8.21 -20.38
N GLN A 405 22.17 7.33 -20.54
CA GLN A 405 22.28 6.41 -21.65
C GLN A 405 20.96 5.62 -21.78
N LEU A 406 20.27 5.84 -22.90
CA LEU A 406 19.23 4.97 -23.41
C LEU A 406 19.86 3.60 -23.64
N LEU A 407 19.69 2.69 -22.68
CA LEU A 407 19.93 1.27 -22.90
C LEU A 407 18.83 0.75 -23.84
N ASP A 408 19.29 0.02 -24.86
CA ASP A 408 18.51 -0.48 -25.98
C ASP A 408 17.29 -1.28 -25.50
N PHE A 409 16.13 -0.93 -26.05
CA PHE A 409 14.80 -1.41 -25.66
C PHE A 409 14.62 -2.93 -25.92
N ASP A 410 15.44 -3.50 -26.79
CA ASP A 410 15.35 -4.90 -27.25
C ASP A 410 15.97 -5.92 -26.27
N ASP A 411 17.00 -5.56 -25.50
CA ASP A 411 17.76 -6.54 -24.69
C ASP A 411 17.05 -6.97 -23.40
N ARG A 412 16.20 -6.12 -22.82
CA ARG A 412 15.39 -6.50 -21.64
C ARG A 412 14.22 -7.41 -22.00
N PHE A 413 13.63 -7.24 -23.19
CA PHE A 413 12.57 -8.10 -23.70
C PHE A 413 13.10 -9.42 -24.27
N ALA A 414 14.30 -9.43 -24.84
CA ALA A 414 14.97 -10.67 -25.25
C ALA A 414 15.22 -11.61 -24.06
N ASN A 415 15.62 -11.06 -22.91
CA ASN A 415 15.79 -11.85 -21.68
C ASN A 415 14.46 -12.37 -21.11
N LEU A 416 13.37 -11.62 -21.23
CA LEU A 416 12.03 -12.11 -20.86
C LEU A 416 11.54 -13.22 -21.79
N ARG A 417 11.80 -13.13 -23.11
CA ARG A 417 11.50 -14.22 -24.06
C ARG A 417 12.33 -15.47 -23.79
N HIS A 418 13.58 -15.32 -23.36
CA HIS A 418 14.47 -16.46 -23.07
C HIS A 418 14.15 -17.17 -21.75
N GLN A 419 13.47 -16.50 -20.80
CA GLN A 419 12.96 -17.14 -19.58
C GLN A 419 11.60 -17.84 -19.80
N ILE A 420 10.94 -17.59 -20.93
CA ILE A 420 9.65 -18.16 -21.35
C ILE A 420 9.85 -19.34 -22.33
N SER A 421 11.07 -19.57 -22.82
CA SER A 421 11.49 -20.77 -23.59
C SER A 421 12.24 -21.75 -22.71
#